data_AF-A0A2D8C4M0-F1
#
_entry.id   AF-A0A2D8C4M0-F1
#
_cell.length_a   1.000
_cell.length_b   1.000
_cell.length_c   1.000
_cell.angle_alpha   90.00
_cell.angle_beta   90.00
_cell.angle_gamma   90.00
#
_symmetry.space_group_name_H-M   'P 1'
#
loop_
_entity.id
_entity.type
_entity.pdbx_description
1 polymer ?
#
loop_
_entity_poly.entity_id
_entity_poly.type
_entity_poly.pdbx_seq_one_letter_code
_entity_poly.pdbx_strand_id
1 'polypeptide(L)'
;MGIILFFLSIILAIPLTLINLSIVLVKSPSLKSLDGYFYQTAVDIDRFGNRNLRTLLNATLIKSDAFPFGDPRETISSVLGKNQQSGNLTLTGKALVWILDTLDENHCEKSIRWF
;
A
#
# COMPACT_ATOMS: atom_id res chain seq x y z
N MET A 1 24.97 0.20 -11.57
CA MET A 1 24.72 1.01 -10.35
C MET A 1 23.36 0.70 -9.71
N GLY A 2 22.25 0.65 -10.47
CA GLY A 2 20.90 0.48 -9.90
C GLY A 2 20.69 -0.75 -9.01
N ILE A 3 21.23 -1.93 -9.39
CA ILE A 3 21.13 -3.15 -8.58
C ILE A 3 21.80 -2.97 -7.20
N ILE A 4 22.97 -2.33 -7.16
CA ILE A 4 23.69 -2.06 -5.91
C ILE A 4 22.88 -1.11 -5.03
N LEU A 5 22.35 -0.02 -5.61
CA LEU A 5 21.50 0.93 -4.90
C LEU A 5 20.23 0.26 -4.35
N PHE A 6 19.64 -0.67 -5.10
CA PHE A 6 18.47 -1.43 -4.66
C PHE A 6 18.78 -2.26 -3.41
N PHE A 7 19.81 -3.11 -3.44
CA PHE A 7 20.18 -3.91 -2.27
C PHE A 7 20.61 -3.04 -1.09
N LEU A 8 21.37 -1.98 -1.33
CA LEU A 8 21.77 -1.03 -0.30
C LEU A 8 20.54 -0.37 0.35
N SER A 9 19.54 0.03 -0.45
CA SER A 9 18.31 0.65 0.06
C SER A 9 17.51 -0.29 0.97
N ILE A 10 17.40 -1.59 0.61
CA ILE A 10 16.72 -2.59 1.44
C ILE A 10 17.46 -2.81 2.76
N ILE A 11 18.79 -2.97 2.69
CA ILE A 11 19.62 -3.18 3.87
C ILE A 11 19.54 -1.98 4.83
N LEU A 12 19.52 -0.76 4.30
CA LEU A 12 19.45 0.46 5.11
C LEU A 12 18.04 0.77 5.64
N ALA A 13 16.98 0.38 4.92
CA ALA A 13 15.60 0.72 5.29
C ALA A 13 15.24 0.20 6.70
N ILE A 14 15.59 -1.05 7.01
CA ILE A 14 15.28 -1.67 8.31
C ILE A 14 15.96 -0.95 9.49
N PRO A 15 17.30 -0.83 9.56
CA PRO A 15 17.96 -0.17 10.70
C PRO A 15 17.57 1.30 10.82
N LEU A 16 17.41 2.03 9.70
CA LEU A 16 16.99 3.43 9.75
C LEU A 16 15.56 3.59 10.28
N THR A 17 14.65 2.69 9.92
CA THR A 17 13.27 2.69 10.43
C THR A 17 13.25 2.44 11.95
N LEU A 18 14.09 1.53 12.46
CA LEU A 18 14.21 1.26 13.89
C LEU A 18 14.79 2.45 14.66
N ILE A 19 15.86 3.06 14.15
CA ILE A 19 16.45 4.27 14.74
C ILE A 19 15.42 5.40 14.77
N ASN A 20 14.68 5.60 13.67
CA ASN A 20 13.63 6.61 13.61
C ASN A 20 12.51 6.35 14.62
N LEU A 21 12.06 5.10 14.76
CA LEU A 21 11.08 4.72 15.78
C LEU A 21 11.57 5.04 17.19
N SER A 22 12.84 4.76 17.52
CA SER A 22 13.44 5.13 18.81
C SER A 22 13.41 6.65 19.04
N ILE A 23 13.70 7.45 18.02
CA ILE A 23 13.64 8.91 18.11
C ILE A 23 12.20 9.39 18.34
N VAL A 24 11.22 8.81 17.63
CA VAL A 24 9.79 9.14 17.83
C VAL A 24 9.34 8.82 19.25
N LEU A 25 9.75 7.66 19.78
CA LEU A 25 9.44 7.25 21.17
C LEU A 25 10.01 8.23 22.20
N VAL A 26 11.23 8.73 21.98
CA VAL A 26 11.87 9.67 22.93
C VAL A 26 11.29 11.08 22.81
N LYS A 27 11.06 11.57 21.58
CA LYS A 27 10.63 12.97 21.34
C LYS A 27 9.12 13.17 21.50
N SER A 28 8.32 12.14 21.23
CA SER A 28 6.87 12.20 21.23
C SER A 28 6.30 10.93 21.88
N PRO A 29 6.47 10.74 23.20
CA PRO A 29 6.05 9.53 23.92
C PRO A 29 4.54 9.52 24.18
N SER A 30 3.74 9.34 23.13
CA SER A 30 2.30 9.20 23.26
C SER A 30 1.79 8.04 22.39
N LEU A 31 0.75 7.35 22.86
CA LEU A 31 0.13 6.28 22.07
C LEU A 31 -0.43 6.83 20.75
N LYS A 32 -0.95 8.06 20.76
CA LYS A 32 -1.49 8.73 19.57
C LYS A 32 -0.41 9.06 18.53
N SER A 33 0.77 9.50 18.96
CA SER A 33 1.88 9.78 18.03
C SER A 33 2.46 8.49 17.44
N LEU A 34 2.53 7.42 18.22
CA LEU A 34 2.97 6.11 17.73
C LEU A 34 1.97 5.51 16.73
N ASP A 35 0.68 5.55 17.06
CA ASP A 35 -0.38 5.10 16.15
C ASP A 35 -0.33 5.87 14.82
N GLY A 36 -0.22 7.20 14.88
CA GLY A 36 -0.06 8.03 13.68
C GLY A 36 1.21 7.70 12.88
N TYR A 37 2.34 7.42 13.54
CA TYR A 37 3.58 7.00 12.88
C TYR A 37 3.41 5.68 12.12
N PHE A 38 2.86 4.66 12.77
CA PHE A 38 2.64 3.35 12.14
C PHE A 38 1.61 3.45 11.02
N TYR A 39 0.54 4.22 11.22
CA TYR A 39 -0.47 4.44 10.19
C TYR A 39 0.11 5.08 8.93
N GLN A 40 0.87 6.17 9.07
CA GLN A 40 1.51 6.83 7.91
C GLN A 40 2.51 5.90 7.22
N THR A 41 3.32 5.17 7.99
CA THR A 41 4.27 4.19 7.45
C THR A 41 3.56 3.09 6.67
N ALA A 42 2.42 2.58 7.19
CA ALA A 42 1.62 1.57 6.50
C ALA A 42 1.04 2.09 5.18
N VAL A 43 0.50 3.32 5.17
CA VAL A 43 0.01 3.98 3.95
C VAL A 43 1.13 4.17 2.92
N ASP A 44 2.33 4.55 3.35
CA ASP A 44 3.47 4.74 2.45
C ASP A 44 3.96 3.42 1.85
N ILE A 45 3.98 2.33 2.63
CA ILE A 45 4.30 0.97 2.13
C ILE A 45 3.25 0.52 1.11
N ASP A 46 1.97 0.77 1.38
CA ASP A 46 0.88 0.42 0.48
C ASP A 46 0.98 1.19 -0.87
N ARG A 47 1.18 2.51 -0.81
CA ARG A 47 1.46 3.34 -2.00
C ARG A 47 2.70 2.90 -2.76
N PHE A 48 3.77 2.58 -2.03
CA PHE A 48 5.00 2.04 -2.62
C PHE A 48 4.69 0.74 -3.37
N GLY A 49 3.91 -0.17 -2.78
CA GLY A 49 3.46 -1.41 -3.39
C GLY A 49 2.66 -1.15 -4.67
N ASN A 50 1.64 -0.30 -4.61
CA ASN A 50 0.84 0.09 -5.78
C ASN A 50 1.72 0.58 -6.93
N ARG A 51 2.67 1.48 -6.64
CA ARG A 51 3.56 2.05 -7.66
C ARG A 51 4.57 1.05 -8.22
N ASN A 52 5.33 0.39 -7.34
CA ASN A 52 6.52 -0.37 -7.74
C ASN A 52 6.16 -1.77 -8.21
N LEU A 53 5.08 -2.35 -7.68
CA LEU A 53 4.57 -3.66 -8.09
C LEU A 53 3.48 -3.57 -9.16
N ARG A 54 3.24 -2.38 -9.73
CA ARG A 54 2.19 -2.14 -10.73
C ARG A 54 2.16 -3.15 -11.86
N THR A 55 3.33 -3.60 -12.34
CA THR A 55 3.39 -4.57 -13.44
C THR A 55 2.79 -5.92 -13.02
N LEU A 56 3.11 -6.38 -11.81
CA LEU A 56 2.53 -7.59 -11.23
C LEU A 56 1.03 -7.40 -10.97
N LEU A 57 0.66 -6.31 -10.29
CA LEU A 57 -0.72 -6.06 -9.87
C LEU A 57 -1.66 -5.85 -11.07
N ASN A 58 -1.25 -5.09 -12.08
CA ASN A 58 -2.01 -4.90 -13.32
C ASN A 58 -2.19 -6.21 -14.09
N ALA A 59 -1.18 -7.08 -14.12
CA ALA A 59 -1.25 -8.34 -14.84
C ALA A 59 -2.11 -9.40 -14.13
N THR A 60 -2.25 -9.31 -12.80
CA THR A 60 -2.84 -10.39 -11.99
C THR A 60 -4.20 -10.04 -11.39
N LEU A 61 -4.44 -8.77 -11.04
CA LEU A 61 -5.59 -8.38 -10.22
C LEU A 61 -6.73 -7.70 -10.99
N ILE A 62 -6.44 -7.13 -12.16
CA ILE A 62 -7.42 -6.37 -12.97
C ILE A 62 -7.46 -6.84 -14.42
N LYS A 63 -8.57 -6.55 -15.10
CA LYS A 63 -8.77 -6.80 -16.54
C LYS A 63 -8.09 -5.72 -17.39
N SER A 64 -8.09 -5.89 -18.71
CA SER A 64 -7.38 -5.00 -19.66
C SER A 64 -7.94 -3.57 -19.79
N ASP A 65 -9.22 -3.34 -19.47
CA ASP A 65 -9.88 -2.03 -19.53
C ASP A 65 -10.32 -1.55 -18.13
N ALA A 66 -9.33 -1.39 -17.24
CA ALA A 66 -9.51 -1.21 -15.81
C ALA A 66 -8.74 0.01 -15.28
N PHE A 67 -9.04 0.46 -14.05
CA PHE A 67 -8.23 1.47 -13.39
C PHE A 67 -6.86 0.86 -13.05
N PRO A 68 -5.75 1.39 -13.61
CA PRO A 68 -4.45 0.75 -13.45
C PRO A 68 -3.81 1.08 -12.09
N PHE A 69 -3.11 0.10 -11.53
CA PHE A 69 -2.12 0.33 -10.48
C PHE A 69 -0.95 1.16 -11.03
N GLY A 70 -0.35 1.99 -10.17
CA GLY A 70 0.86 2.73 -10.52
C GLY A 70 0.93 4.19 -10.07
N ASP A 71 -0.18 4.81 -9.65
CA ASP A 71 -0.18 6.20 -9.17
C ASP A 71 0.54 6.27 -7.80
N PRO A 72 1.63 7.06 -7.65
CA PRO A 72 2.38 7.19 -6.40
C PRO A 72 1.56 7.72 -5.22
N ARG A 73 0.41 8.36 -5.46
CA ARG A 73 -0.46 8.95 -4.44
C ARG A 73 -1.49 7.93 -3.91
N GLU A 74 -1.70 6.85 -4.65
CA GLU A 74 -2.80 5.91 -4.43
C GLU A 74 -2.35 4.61 -3.76
N THR A 75 -3.20 4.06 -2.90
CA THR A 75 -3.01 2.76 -2.23
C THR A 75 -3.52 1.60 -3.10
N ILE A 76 -3.06 0.38 -2.84
CA ILE A 76 -3.55 -0.83 -3.50
C ILE A 76 -5.05 -0.99 -3.25
N SER A 77 -5.49 -0.78 -2.00
CA SER A 77 -6.91 -0.89 -1.61
C SER A 77 -7.82 0.09 -2.35
N SER A 78 -7.35 1.32 -2.62
CA SER A 78 -8.11 2.31 -3.40
C SER A 78 -8.31 1.87 -4.86
N VAL A 79 -7.25 1.39 -5.53
CA VAL A 79 -7.34 0.88 -6.91
C VAL A 79 -8.24 -0.36 -6.98
N LEU A 80 -8.10 -1.25 -6.00
CA LEU A 80 -8.98 -2.43 -5.89
C LEU A 80 -10.44 -2.03 -5.73
N GLY A 81 -10.75 -1.05 -4.87
CA GLY A 81 -12.11 -0.54 -4.65
C GLY A 81 -12.72 0.06 -5.91
N LYS A 82 -11.98 0.89 -6.66
CA LYS A 82 -12.44 1.45 -7.96
C LYS A 82 -12.79 0.35 -8.95
N ASN A 83 -11.95 -0.70 -9.02
CA ASN A 83 -12.17 -1.83 -9.92
C ASN A 83 -13.24 -2.81 -9.41
N GLN A 84 -13.48 -2.89 -8.11
CA GLN A 84 -14.59 -3.63 -7.50
C GLN A 84 -15.92 -3.02 -7.95
N GLN A 85 -16.07 -1.69 -7.81
CA GLN A 85 -17.27 -0.96 -8.25
C GLN A 85 -17.51 -1.07 -9.76
N SER A 86 -16.42 -1.12 -10.55
CA SER A 86 -16.49 -1.18 -12.01
C SER A 86 -16.57 -2.61 -12.57
N GLY A 87 -16.55 -3.65 -11.72
CA GLY A 87 -16.57 -5.04 -12.17
C GLY A 87 -15.30 -5.50 -12.93
N ASN A 88 -14.19 -4.79 -12.75
CA ASN A 88 -12.95 -4.91 -13.50
C ASN A 88 -11.87 -5.77 -12.83
N LEU A 89 -12.19 -6.41 -11.71
CA LEU A 89 -11.29 -7.34 -11.02
C LEU A 89 -11.24 -8.71 -11.73
N THR A 90 -10.07 -9.32 -11.72
CA THR A 90 -9.88 -10.75 -12.01
C THR A 90 -10.40 -11.60 -10.84
N LEU A 91 -10.38 -12.93 -10.98
CA LEU A 91 -10.68 -13.84 -9.85
C LEU A 91 -9.71 -13.62 -8.68
N THR A 92 -8.42 -13.46 -8.97
CA THR A 92 -7.40 -13.17 -7.97
C THR A 92 -7.62 -11.80 -7.32
N GLY A 93 -8.00 -10.78 -8.11
CA GLY A 93 -8.38 -9.47 -7.58
C GLY A 93 -9.57 -9.53 -6.63
N LYS A 94 -10.62 -10.28 -7.00
CA LYS A 94 -11.80 -10.49 -6.12
C LYS A 94 -11.44 -11.23 -4.84
N ALA A 95 -10.58 -12.25 -4.91
CA ALA A 95 -10.13 -12.98 -3.73
C ALA A 95 -9.35 -12.05 -2.77
N LEU A 96 -8.48 -11.19 -3.30
CA LEU A 96 -7.75 -10.23 -2.48
C LEU A 96 -8.68 -9.19 -1.84
N VAL A 97 -9.64 -8.66 -2.61
CA VAL A 97 -10.67 -7.75 -2.07
C VAL A 97 -11.47 -8.41 -0.95
N TRP A 98 -11.88 -9.67 -1.14
CA TRP A 98 -12.60 -10.40 -0.10
C TRP A 98 -11.78 -10.56 1.19
N ILE A 99 -10.47 -10.82 1.09
CA ILE A 99 -9.58 -10.88 2.26
C ILE A 99 -9.56 -9.53 2.99
N LEU A 100 -9.39 -8.43 2.24
CA LEU A 100 -9.33 -7.08 2.81
C LEU A 100 -10.66 -6.67 3.46
N ASP A 101 -11.78 -6.92 2.78
CA ASP A 101 -13.13 -6.61 3.28
C ASP A 101 -13.54 -7.51 4.47
N THR A 102 -12.87 -8.66 4.65
CA THR A 102 -13.05 -9.52 5.84
C THR A 102 -12.29 -8.97 7.05
N LEU A 103 -11.12 -8.36 6.83
CA LEU A 103 -10.31 -7.76 7.90
C LEU A 103 -10.91 -6.44 8.40
N ASP A 104 -11.47 -5.64 7.49
CA ASP A 104 -12.21 -4.42 7.78
C ASP A 104 -13.40 -4.34 6.81
N GLU A 105 -14.62 -4.33 7.34
CA GLU A 105 -15.83 -4.40 6.53
C GLU A 105 -15.83 -3.31 5.44
N ASN A 106 -15.98 -3.69 4.16
CA ASN A 106 -15.94 -2.77 3.01
C ASN A 106 -14.65 -1.93 2.93
N HIS A 107 -13.51 -2.47 3.39
CA HIS A 107 -12.21 -1.80 3.40
C HIS A 107 -11.85 -1.16 2.06
N CYS A 108 -12.02 -1.90 0.96
CA CYS A 108 -11.62 -1.43 -0.37
C CYS A 108 -12.48 -0.24 -0.82
N GLU A 109 -13.79 -0.29 -0.55
CA GLU A 109 -14.71 0.80 -0.86
C GLU A 109 -14.41 2.06 -0.03
N LYS A 110 -14.18 1.89 1.28
CA LYS A 110 -13.79 3.00 2.18
C LYS A 110 -12.45 3.65 1.78
N SER A 111 -11.58 2.89 1.11
CA SER A 111 -10.24 3.35 0.72
C SER A 111 -10.21 4.15 -0.58
N ILE A 112 -11.31 4.22 -1.33
CA ILE A 112 -11.34 4.88 -2.64
C ILE A 112 -10.99 6.36 -2.51
N ARG A 113 -9.97 6.77 -3.27
CA ARG A 113 -9.54 8.17 -3.43
C ARG A 113 -9.50 8.53 -4.91
N TRP A 114 -10.21 9.58 -5.30
CA TRP A 114 -10.10 10.17 -6.64
C TRP A 114 -9.06 11.30 -6.62
N PHE A 115 -8.13 11.27 -7.57
CA PHE A 115 -6.97 12.16 -7.64
C PHE A 115 -6.90 12.91 -8.97
#